data_AF-A0A935SML7-F1
#
_entry.id   AF-A0A935SML7-F1
#
_cell.length_a   1.000
_cell.length_b   1.000
_cell.length_c   1.000
_cell.angle_alpha   90.00
_cell.angle_beta   90.00
_cell.angle_gamma   90.00
#
_symmetry.space_group_name_H-M   'P 1'
#
loop_
_entity.id
_entity.type
_entity.pdbx_description
1 polymer ?
#
loop_
_entity_poly.entity_id
_entity_poly.type
_entity_poly.pdbx_seq_one_letter_code
_entity_poly.pdbx_strand_id
1 'polypeptide(L)'
;MQFKHEDVPWKALEKFGLTPEKLRENGNYDRLLNGDRTTLIYTNSFDGTMARFEQGKFFLQKKSDGTAMLMYDGVKAAPAIPNEYKGHTFSKDEKEDLYKLKHMGRTVEMMNPEGKMKPYFVSIDKDTNTMLRWEASKFKAPENILGANVSKEEQAMLREGRPVFIAGMKDSKGQEFSAYVVPDAINKKMAFIQKGNMLDRFLAPEHRAQVNKNNKGITDEKSKNIQGTAKTKQTGEKETDIKQKSTNRPKV
;
A
#
# COMPACT_ATOMS: atom_id res chain seq x y z
N MET A 1 9.32 -11.04 1.11
CA MET A 1 9.54 -11.83 2.34
C MET A 1 8.35 -12.75 2.43
N GLN A 2 8.55 -14.05 2.56
CA GLN A 2 7.43 -14.99 2.51
C GLN A 2 7.46 -15.86 3.76
N PHE A 3 6.32 -15.92 4.44
CA PHE A 3 6.00 -16.80 5.55
C PHE A 3 5.26 -18.01 5.00
N LYS A 4 5.44 -19.16 5.65
CA LYS A 4 4.70 -20.38 5.35
C LYS A 4 3.47 -20.47 6.26
N HIS A 5 2.54 -21.36 5.90
CA HIS A 5 1.33 -21.57 6.68
C HIS A 5 1.65 -21.91 8.15
N GLU A 6 2.63 -22.78 8.35
CA GLU A 6 3.10 -23.23 9.66
C GLU A 6 3.80 -22.14 10.50
N ASP A 7 4.30 -21.07 9.87
CA ASP A 7 4.92 -19.96 10.58
C ASP A 7 3.87 -19.07 11.25
N VAL A 8 2.62 -19.08 10.77
CA VAL A 8 1.59 -18.15 11.22
C VAL A 8 1.09 -18.55 12.61
N PRO A 9 1.02 -17.61 13.58
CA PRO A 9 0.50 -17.89 14.91
C PRO A 9 -1.04 -18.01 14.90
N TRP A 10 -1.58 -19.08 14.33
CA TRP A 10 -3.02 -19.30 14.14
C TRP A 10 -3.81 -19.20 15.45
N LYS A 11 -3.29 -19.76 16.55
CA LYS A 11 -3.91 -19.65 17.88
C LYS A 11 -4.12 -18.21 18.35
N ALA A 12 -3.28 -17.27 17.91
CA ALA A 12 -3.47 -15.86 18.23
C ALA A 12 -4.55 -15.21 17.35
N LEU A 13 -4.58 -15.55 16.06
CA LEU A 13 -5.60 -15.07 15.11
C LEU A 13 -7.00 -15.59 15.43
N GLU A 14 -7.12 -16.83 15.92
CA GLU A 14 -8.40 -17.42 16.33
C GLU A 14 -9.09 -16.61 17.44
N LYS A 15 -8.33 -15.97 18.32
CA LYS A 15 -8.87 -15.07 19.36
C LYS A 15 -9.58 -13.85 18.77
N PHE A 16 -9.24 -13.47 17.54
CA PHE A 16 -9.91 -12.42 16.76
C PHE A 16 -10.99 -12.97 15.83
N GLY A 17 -11.31 -14.28 15.93
CA GLY A 17 -12.25 -14.97 15.07
C GLY A 17 -11.73 -15.21 13.64
N LEU A 18 -10.40 -15.14 13.43
CA LEU A 18 -9.75 -15.26 12.13
C LEU A 18 -9.16 -16.66 11.96
N THR A 19 -9.67 -17.37 10.95
CA THR A 19 -9.18 -18.69 10.52
C THR A 19 -8.54 -18.59 9.14
N PRO A 20 -7.74 -19.58 8.71
CA PRO A 20 -7.22 -19.65 7.35
C PRO A 20 -8.33 -19.51 6.28
N GLU A 21 -9.48 -20.14 6.49
CA GLU A 21 -10.62 -20.15 5.57
C GLU A 21 -11.19 -18.73 5.40
N LYS A 22 -11.49 -18.05 6.51
CA LYS A 22 -11.98 -16.67 6.50
C LYS A 22 -11.00 -15.71 5.84
N LEU A 23 -9.70 -15.90 6.08
CA LEU A 23 -8.67 -15.09 5.43
C LEU A 23 -8.58 -15.38 3.92
N ARG A 24 -8.87 -16.60 3.45
CA ARG A 24 -8.93 -16.90 2.02
C ARG A 24 -10.16 -16.26 1.38
N GLU A 25 -11.33 -16.39 2.02
CA GLU A 25 -12.60 -15.82 1.55
C GLU A 25 -12.52 -14.31 1.30
N ASN A 26 -11.83 -13.58 2.18
CA ASN A 26 -11.66 -12.13 2.05
C ASN A 26 -10.34 -11.71 1.34
N GLY A 27 -9.57 -12.67 0.83
CA GLY A 27 -8.33 -12.43 0.07
C GLY A 27 -7.17 -11.87 0.91
N ASN A 28 -7.15 -12.13 2.22
CA ASN A 28 -6.09 -11.72 3.14
C ASN A 28 -5.09 -12.82 3.49
N TYR A 29 -5.37 -14.07 3.16
CA TYR A 29 -4.48 -15.19 3.45
C TYR A 29 -3.10 -15.00 2.79
N ASP A 30 -3.07 -14.77 1.47
CA ASP A 30 -1.81 -14.57 0.74
C ASP A 30 -1.11 -13.27 1.16
N ARG A 31 -1.88 -12.22 1.50
CA ARG A 31 -1.31 -10.97 2.00
C ARG A 31 -0.53 -11.23 3.30
N LEU A 32 -1.16 -11.93 4.24
CA LEU A 32 -0.55 -12.27 5.52
C LEU A 32 0.73 -13.10 5.32
N LEU A 33 0.70 -14.11 4.45
CA LEU A 33 1.88 -14.93 4.13
C LEU A 33 2.98 -14.14 3.42
N ASN A 34 2.65 -13.09 2.67
CA ASN A 34 3.64 -12.20 2.08
C ASN A 34 4.19 -11.15 3.08
N GLY A 35 3.71 -11.16 4.33
CA GLY A 35 4.00 -10.12 5.32
C GLY A 35 3.35 -8.78 4.99
N ASP A 36 2.46 -8.76 4.00
CA ASP A 36 1.64 -7.60 3.66
C ASP A 36 0.56 -7.42 4.72
N ARG A 37 0.12 -6.17 4.87
CA ARG A 37 -1.05 -5.83 5.66
C ARG A 37 -2.30 -6.39 5.01
N THR A 38 -3.18 -6.95 5.82
CA THR A 38 -4.54 -7.28 5.40
C THR A 38 -5.28 -6.02 4.95
N THR A 39 -6.40 -6.20 4.25
CA THR A 39 -7.45 -5.18 4.21
C THR A 39 -7.96 -4.91 5.63
N LEU A 40 -8.79 -3.87 5.79
CA LEU A 40 -9.48 -3.66 7.05
C LEU A 40 -10.33 -4.90 7.36
N ILE A 41 -10.14 -5.46 8.55
CA ILE A 41 -10.86 -6.63 9.05
C ILE A 41 -11.67 -6.18 10.27
N TYR A 42 -12.93 -6.63 10.30
CA TYR A 42 -13.83 -6.49 11.44
C TYR A 42 -13.74 -7.77 12.26
N THR A 43 -13.26 -7.65 13.49
CA THR A 43 -13.10 -8.77 14.41
C THR A 43 -14.19 -8.72 15.46
N ASN A 44 -14.64 -9.89 15.88
CA ASN A 44 -15.51 -10.06 17.02
C ASN A 44 -14.86 -11.09 17.93
N SER A 45 -14.46 -10.67 19.12
CA SER A 45 -13.90 -11.55 20.15
C SER A 45 -14.74 -11.49 21.41
N PHE A 46 -14.80 -12.59 22.14
CA PHE A 46 -15.51 -12.65 23.42
C PHE A 46 -14.51 -13.14 24.46
N ASP A 47 -14.26 -12.32 25.49
CA ASP A 47 -13.28 -12.64 26.54
C ASP A 47 -13.92 -13.37 27.74
N GLY A 48 -15.16 -13.84 27.60
CA GLY A 48 -15.94 -14.45 28.68
C GLY A 48 -16.84 -13.45 29.40
N THR A 49 -16.59 -12.14 29.26
CA THR A 49 -17.35 -11.09 29.95
C THR A 49 -18.03 -10.14 28.98
N MET A 50 -17.34 -9.70 27.93
CA MET A 50 -17.87 -8.76 26.94
C MET A 50 -17.46 -9.16 25.52
N ALA A 51 -18.35 -8.88 24.57
CA ALA A 51 -18.01 -8.90 23.15
C ALA A 51 -17.19 -7.65 22.82
N ARG A 52 -16.03 -7.83 22.20
CA ARG A 52 -15.18 -6.78 21.66
C ARG A 52 -15.28 -6.79 20.14
N PHE A 53 -15.69 -5.65 19.61
CA PHE A 53 -15.73 -5.39 18.18
C PHE A 53 -14.59 -4.46 17.83
N GLU A 54 -13.54 -5.00 17.23
CA GLU A 54 -12.38 -4.22 16.84
C GLU A 54 -12.19 -4.23 15.34
N GLN A 55 -11.68 -3.12 14.82
CA GLN A 55 -11.36 -2.96 13.41
C GLN A 55 -9.87 -2.69 13.27
N GLY A 56 -9.23 -3.40 12.37
CA GLY A 56 -7.82 -3.14 12.09
C GLY A 56 -7.24 -4.00 11.01
N LYS A 57 -5.92 -3.91 10.88
CA LYS A 57 -5.13 -4.65 9.89
C LYS A 57 -4.12 -5.53 10.60
N PHE A 58 -4.02 -6.77 10.15
CA PHE A 58 -3.05 -7.74 10.64
C PHE A 58 -1.90 -7.86 9.64
N PHE A 59 -0.70 -8.16 10.13
CA PHE A 59 0.46 -8.46 9.30
C PHE A 59 1.49 -9.26 10.10
N LEU A 60 2.40 -9.91 9.40
CA LEU A 60 3.49 -10.66 10.02
C LEU A 60 4.82 -9.91 9.88
N GLN A 61 5.60 -9.92 10.96
CA GLN A 61 7.00 -9.51 10.96
C GLN A 61 7.89 -10.67 11.43
N LYS A 62 9.12 -10.75 10.94
CA LYS A 62 10.10 -11.67 11.54
C LYS A 62 10.75 -11.00 12.74
N LYS A 63 10.85 -11.75 13.83
CA LYS A 63 11.72 -11.40 14.95
C LYS A 63 13.18 -11.63 14.57
N SER A 64 14.09 -11.24 15.46
CA SER A 64 15.53 -11.47 15.31
C SER A 64 15.91 -12.94 15.21
N ASP A 65 15.15 -13.83 15.88
CA ASP A 65 15.31 -15.29 15.82
C ASP A 65 14.70 -15.94 14.55
N GLY A 66 14.12 -15.12 13.66
CA GLY A 66 13.48 -15.59 12.43
C GLY A 66 12.03 -16.08 12.57
N THR A 67 11.48 -16.14 13.78
CA THR A 67 10.08 -16.55 14.02
C THR A 67 9.10 -15.45 13.61
N ALA A 68 7.90 -15.84 13.21
CA ALA A 68 6.85 -14.88 12.87
C ALA A 68 6.23 -14.26 14.12
N MET A 69 5.98 -12.96 14.03
CA MET A 69 5.26 -12.16 15.02
C MET A 69 4.03 -11.57 14.36
N LEU A 70 2.86 -11.86 14.94
CA LEU A 70 1.62 -11.22 14.55
C LEU A 70 1.61 -9.77 15.04
N MET A 71 1.37 -8.86 14.11
CA MET A 71 1.20 -7.45 14.36
C MET A 71 -0.24 -7.04 14.06
N TYR A 72 -0.72 -6.02 14.78
CA TYR A 72 -2.06 -5.48 14.64
C TYR A 72 -2.01 -3.95 14.68
N ASP A 73 -2.57 -3.32 13.65
CA ASP A 73 -2.84 -1.88 13.62
C ASP A 73 -4.36 -1.66 13.72
N GLY A 74 -4.83 -1.26 14.89
CA GLY A 74 -6.23 -0.87 15.10
C GLY A 74 -6.58 0.48 14.50
N VAL A 75 -7.86 0.69 14.17
CA VAL A 75 -8.39 1.97 13.68
C VAL A 75 -8.32 3.05 14.75
N LYS A 76 -7.75 4.21 14.38
CA LYS A 76 -7.64 5.40 15.25
C LYS A 76 -8.51 6.52 14.70
N ALA A 77 -9.03 7.37 15.58
CA ALA A 77 -9.85 8.53 15.18
C ALA A 77 -9.08 9.51 14.26
N ALA A 78 -7.78 9.69 14.49
CA ALA A 78 -6.92 10.54 13.68
C ALA A 78 -5.47 10.02 13.65
N PRO A 79 -4.69 10.40 12.62
CA PRO A 79 -3.26 10.11 12.58
C PRO A 79 -2.50 10.72 13.76
N ALA A 80 -1.90 9.89 14.60
CA ALA A 80 -1.01 10.35 15.66
C ALA A 80 0.41 10.56 15.09
N ILE A 81 0.65 11.70 14.43
CA ILE A 81 2.00 12.07 13.95
C ILE A 81 2.75 12.75 15.10
N PRO A 82 3.77 12.12 15.70
CA PRO A 82 4.51 12.69 16.82
C PRO A 82 5.29 13.95 16.38
N ASN A 83 5.74 14.75 17.35
CA ASN A 83 6.63 15.88 17.06
C ASN A 83 7.98 15.41 16.55
N GLU A 84 8.53 14.35 17.15
CA GLU A 84 9.77 13.74 16.73
C GLU A 84 9.56 12.24 16.55
N TYR A 85 10.15 11.68 15.50
CA TYR A 85 10.20 10.24 15.29
C TYR A 85 11.52 9.85 14.65
N LYS A 86 12.28 8.99 15.35
CA LYS A 86 13.52 8.41 14.82
C LYS A 86 14.50 9.49 14.33
N GLY A 87 14.65 10.57 15.10
CA GLY A 87 15.56 11.68 14.80
C GLY A 87 15.04 12.69 13.78
N HIS A 88 13.84 12.52 13.23
CA HIS A 88 13.18 13.55 12.41
C HIS A 88 12.15 14.32 13.23
N THR A 89 12.22 15.65 13.18
CA THR A 89 11.22 16.54 13.77
C THR A 89 10.22 16.98 12.71
N PHE A 90 8.95 16.61 12.90
CA PHE A 90 7.88 16.94 11.96
C PHE A 90 7.40 18.39 12.10
N SER A 91 7.54 19.18 11.04
CA SER A 91 6.99 20.53 10.96
C SER A 91 5.46 20.54 10.89
N LYS A 92 4.84 21.70 11.11
CA LYS A 92 3.38 21.86 10.97
C LYS A 92 2.91 21.53 9.55
N ASP A 93 3.62 22.05 8.54
CA ASP A 93 3.30 21.84 7.13
C ASP A 93 3.44 20.37 6.74
N GLU A 94 4.49 19.69 7.21
CA GLU A 94 4.69 18.26 6.96
C GLU A 94 3.56 17.40 7.54
N LYS A 95 3.10 17.74 8.76
CA LYS A 95 1.96 17.07 9.37
C LYS A 95 0.70 17.32 8.55
N GLU A 96 0.44 18.56 8.16
CA GLU A 96 -0.71 18.92 7.34
C GLU A 96 -0.73 18.18 5.99
N ASP A 97 0.44 18.03 5.37
CA ASP A 97 0.64 17.26 4.15
C ASP A 97 0.34 15.78 4.35
N LEU A 98 0.88 15.17 5.40
CA LEU A 98 0.57 13.79 5.78
C LEU A 98 -0.92 13.60 6.12
N TYR A 99 -1.58 14.58 6.72
CA TYR A 99 -3.02 14.51 7.00
C TYR A 99 -3.85 14.54 5.71
N LYS A 100 -3.56 15.47 4.80
CA LYS A 100 -4.33 15.70 3.58
C LYS A 100 -4.04 14.68 2.49
N LEU A 101 -2.76 14.40 2.25
CA LEU A 101 -2.35 13.52 1.16
C LEU A 101 -2.12 12.07 1.59
N LYS A 102 -1.98 11.81 2.89
CA LYS A 102 -1.56 10.50 3.41
C LYS A 102 -0.18 10.05 2.94
N HIS A 103 0.56 10.91 2.25
CA HIS A 103 1.92 10.68 1.78
C HIS A 103 2.72 11.96 1.97
N MET A 104 3.99 11.80 2.33
CA MET A 104 4.88 12.94 2.57
C MET A 104 5.24 13.71 1.29
N GLY A 105 5.16 13.06 0.12
CA GLY A 105 5.54 13.65 -1.16
C GLY A 105 7.05 13.94 -1.30
N ARG A 106 7.87 13.45 -0.36
CA ARG A 106 9.33 13.41 -0.42
C ARG A 106 9.88 12.37 0.55
N THR A 107 11.18 12.08 0.44
CA THR A 107 11.91 11.32 1.45
C THR A 107 12.21 12.18 2.70
N VAL A 108 12.30 11.49 3.84
CA VAL A 108 12.65 12.07 5.14
C VAL A 108 13.80 11.27 5.73
N GLU A 109 14.84 11.96 6.18
CA GLU A 109 15.96 11.32 6.89
C GLU A 109 15.50 10.82 8.25
N MET A 110 15.64 9.52 8.50
CA MET A 110 15.30 8.92 9.79
C MET A 110 16.32 7.85 10.19
N MET A 111 16.48 7.68 11.49
CA MET A 111 17.35 6.68 12.08
C MET A 111 16.79 5.26 11.85
N ASN A 112 17.62 4.39 11.27
CA ASN A 112 17.34 2.98 11.12
C ASN A 112 17.66 2.20 12.43
N PRO A 113 17.33 0.90 12.53
CA PRO A 113 17.64 0.11 13.72
C PRO A 113 19.14 0.00 14.05
N GLU A 114 20.01 0.21 13.07
CA GLU A 114 21.48 0.22 13.23
C GLU A 114 22.02 1.59 13.70
N GLY A 115 21.14 2.57 13.95
CA GLY A 115 21.53 3.92 14.38
C GLY A 115 21.95 4.87 13.26
N LYS A 116 21.87 4.46 11.99
CA LYS A 116 22.26 5.29 10.83
C LYS A 116 21.07 6.08 10.28
N MET A 117 21.30 7.34 9.92
CA MET A 117 20.33 8.15 9.18
C MET A 117 20.26 7.66 7.74
N LYS A 118 19.03 7.41 7.27
CA LYS A 118 18.73 7.02 5.89
C LYS A 118 17.44 7.71 5.43
N PRO A 119 17.24 7.89 4.11
CA PRO A 119 15.99 8.41 3.59
C PRO A 119 14.86 7.37 3.66
N TYR A 120 13.67 7.80 4.08
CA TYR A 120 12.45 7.01 4.11
C TYR A 120 11.29 7.72 3.42
N PHE A 121 10.48 6.97 2.68
CA PHE A 121 9.11 7.39 2.39
C PHE A 121 8.26 7.29 3.64
N VAL A 122 7.36 8.25 3.84
CA VAL A 122 6.42 8.26 4.95
C VAL A 122 4.99 8.32 4.40
N SER A 123 4.12 7.46 4.92
CA SER A 123 2.71 7.40 4.53
C SER A 123 1.82 7.11 5.73
N ILE A 124 0.57 7.55 5.65
CA ILE A 124 -0.47 7.31 6.64
C ILE A 124 -1.45 6.30 6.07
N ASP A 125 -1.65 5.17 6.75
CA ASP A 125 -2.69 4.23 6.40
C ASP A 125 -4.07 4.89 6.54
N LYS A 126 -4.83 4.99 5.46
CA LYS A 126 -6.13 5.67 5.45
C LYS A 126 -7.19 5.02 6.36
N ASP A 127 -7.06 3.73 6.63
CA ASP A 127 -8.05 2.97 7.40
C ASP A 127 -7.66 3.00 8.88
N THR A 128 -6.38 2.77 9.19
CA THR A 128 -5.91 2.69 10.59
C THR A 128 -5.35 3.99 11.14
N ASN A 129 -5.18 5.00 10.29
CA ASN A 129 -4.49 6.25 10.62
C ASN A 129 -3.08 6.03 11.19
N THR A 130 -2.44 4.92 10.82
CA THR A 130 -1.10 4.58 11.29
C THR A 130 -0.04 5.16 10.38
N MET A 131 0.93 5.87 10.96
CA MET A 131 2.10 6.36 10.24
C MET A 131 3.11 5.24 10.01
N LEU A 132 3.57 5.11 8.77
CA LEU A 132 4.46 4.06 8.31
C LEU A 132 5.63 4.66 7.56
N ARG A 133 6.73 3.92 7.57
CA ARG A 133 7.94 4.28 6.86
C ARG A 133 8.49 3.14 6.02
N TRP A 134 9.06 3.48 4.87
CA TRP A 134 9.73 2.55 4.00
C TRP A 134 11.05 3.13 3.52
N GLU A 135 12.15 2.43 3.77
CA GLU A 135 13.51 2.87 3.41
C GLU A 135 13.61 3.08 1.89
N ALA A 136 13.98 4.28 1.48
CA ALA A 136 13.90 4.69 0.08
C ALA A 136 14.85 3.91 -0.83
N SER A 137 16.00 3.47 -0.30
CA SER A 137 16.97 2.61 -1.01
C SER A 137 16.39 1.27 -1.49
N LYS A 138 15.26 0.83 -0.90
CA LYS A 138 14.59 -0.42 -1.27
C LYS A 138 13.58 -0.24 -2.42
N PHE A 139 13.28 1.00 -2.80
CA PHE A 139 12.39 1.28 -3.91
C PHE A 139 13.13 1.23 -5.24
N LYS A 140 12.53 0.52 -6.19
CA LYS A 140 12.99 0.46 -7.58
C LYS A 140 11.97 1.20 -8.42
N ALA A 141 12.34 2.38 -8.91
CA ALA A 141 11.50 3.13 -9.82
C ALA A 141 11.31 2.33 -11.13
N PRO A 142 10.06 2.07 -11.55
CA PRO A 142 9.80 1.30 -12.76
C PRO A 142 9.98 2.16 -14.02
N GLU A 143 10.30 1.52 -15.14
CA GLU A 143 10.33 2.17 -16.46
C GLU A 143 8.95 2.18 -17.15
N ASN A 144 8.02 1.34 -16.67
CA ASN A 144 6.65 1.28 -17.14
C ASN A 144 5.68 1.09 -15.97
N ILE A 145 4.58 1.83 -15.97
CA ILE A 145 3.50 1.70 -15.01
C ILE A 145 2.21 1.46 -15.78
N LEU A 146 1.66 0.25 -15.66
CA LEU A 146 0.37 -0.12 -16.25
C LEU A 146 0.26 0.24 -17.74
N GLY A 147 1.34 0.00 -18.50
CA GLY A 147 1.41 0.30 -19.93
C GLY A 147 1.95 1.68 -20.28
N ALA A 148 1.99 2.64 -19.34
CA ALA A 148 2.56 3.97 -19.57
C ALA A 148 4.08 4.00 -19.31
N ASN A 149 4.84 4.65 -20.19
CA ASN A 149 6.29 4.84 -20.03
C ASN A 149 6.58 5.87 -18.93
N VAL A 150 7.65 5.64 -18.16
CA VAL A 150 8.13 6.52 -17.10
C VAL A 150 9.53 7.03 -17.47
N SER A 151 9.66 8.34 -17.67
CA SER A 151 10.93 8.99 -18.05
C SER A 151 12.00 8.85 -16.97
N LYS A 152 13.27 9.11 -17.31
CA LYS A 152 14.36 9.05 -16.32
C LYS A 152 14.21 10.13 -15.24
N GLU A 153 13.70 11.30 -15.61
CA GLU A 153 13.36 12.41 -14.72
C GLU A 153 12.22 12.02 -13.78
N GLU A 154 11.16 11.43 -14.31
CA GLU A 154 10.04 10.92 -13.50
C GLU A 154 10.49 9.81 -12.53
N GLN A 155 11.35 8.90 -12.98
CA GLN A 155 11.94 7.90 -12.10
C GLN A 155 12.79 8.54 -10.99
N ALA A 156 13.55 9.60 -11.28
CA ALA A 156 14.33 10.32 -10.28
C ALA A 156 13.42 10.97 -9.24
N MET A 157 12.35 11.64 -9.68
CA MET A 157 11.34 12.19 -8.77
C MET A 157 10.71 11.13 -7.87
N LEU A 158 10.34 9.97 -8.42
CA LEU A 158 9.79 8.87 -7.62
C LEU A 158 10.80 8.37 -6.59
N ARG A 159 12.11 8.30 -6.91
CA ARG A 159 13.16 7.93 -5.93
C ARG A 159 13.28 8.95 -4.80
N GLU A 160 13.04 10.22 -5.08
CA GLU A 160 12.96 11.31 -4.10
C GLU A 160 11.63 11.34 -3.33
N GLY A 161 10.68 10.46 -3.66
CA GLY A 161 9.36 10.39 -3.04
C GLY A 161 8.36 11.41 -3.58
N ARG A 162 8.74 12.16 -4.61
CA ARG A 162 7.88 13.16 -5.26
C ARG A 162 6.83 12.48 -6.13
N PRO A 163 5.59 12.97 -6.13
CA PRO A 163 4.55 12.44 -6.99
C PRO A 163 4.79 12.81 -8.45
N VAL A 164 4.49 11.87 -9.36
CA VAL A 164 4.58 12.04 -10.81
C VAL A 164 3.22 11.83 -11.43
N PHE A 165 2.77 12.72 -12.32
CA PHE A 165 1.53 12.52 -13.07
C PHE A 165 1.79 11.61 -14.26
N ILE A 166 1.10 10.48 -14.31
CA ILE A 166 1.21 9.54 -15.42
C ILE A 166 -0.14 9.46 -16.12
N ALA A 167 -0.11 9.61 -17.43
CA ALA A 167 -1.29 9.53 -18.29
C ALA A 167 -1.27 8.25 -19.13
N GLY A 168 -2.45 7.82 -19.59
CA GLY A 168 -2.59 6.65 -20.48
C GLY A 168 -2.28 5.31 -19.81
N MET A 169 -2.38 5.23 -18.48
CA MET A 169 -2.29 3.95 -17.76
C MET A 169 -3.53 3.12 -18.03
N LYS A 170 -3.40 1.80 -18.11
CA LYS A 170 -4.51 0.87 -18.37
C LYS A 170 -4.81 0.02 -17.15
N ASP A 171 -6.06 0.00 -16.72
CA ASP A 171 -6.50 -0.87 -15.63
C ASP A 171 -6.60 -2.35 -16.10
N SER A 172 -6.99 -3.25 -15.21
CA SER A 172 -7.16 -4.67 -15.54
C SER A 172 -8.22 -4.95 -16.62
N LYS A 173 -9.10 -3.99 -16.91
CA LYS A 173 -10.14 -4.06 -17.95
C LYS A 173 -9.70 -3.36 -19.24
N GLY A 174 -8.48 -2.84 -19.30
CA GLY A 174 -7.94 -2.08 -20.43
C GLY A 174 -8.44 -0.64 -20.51
N GLN A 175 -9.16 -0.14 -19.50
CA GLN A 175 -9.64 1.24 -19.48
C GLN A 175 -8.48 2.18 -19.16
N GLU A 176 -8.35 3.23 -19.98
CA GLU A 176 -7.33 4.24 -19.79
C GLU A 176 -7.70 5.22 -18.67
N PHE A 177 -6.75 5.49 -17.80
CA PHE A 177 -6.86 6.47 -16.74
C PHE A 177 -5.53 7.21 -16.53
N SER A 178 -5.61 8.33 -15.83
CA SER A 178 -4.44 9.14 -15.47
C SER A 178 -4.49 9.45 -13.98
N ALA A 179 -3.34 9.43 -13.31
CA ALA A 179 -3.25 9.69 -11.88
C ALA A 179 -1.85 10.15 -11.51
N TYR A 180 -1.73 10.74 -10.32
CA TYR A 180 -0.45 10.89 -9.68
C TYR A 180 0.00 9.56 -9.09
N VAL A 181 1.27 9.23 -9.29
CA VAL A 181 1.91 8.05 -8.74
C VAL A 181 2.95 8.48 -7.73
N VAL A 182 2.94 7.86 -6.55
CA VAL A 182 3.88 8.13 -5.45
C VAL A 182 4.29 6.84 -4.76
N PRO A 183 5.52 6.70 -4.25
CA PRO A 183 5.88 5.58 -3.37
C PRO A 183 5.00 5.54 -2.11
N ASP A 184 4.53 4.34 -1.76
CA ASP A 184 3.66 4.08 -0.63
C ASP A 184 4.37 3.23 0.43
N ALA A 185 4.52 3.78 1.63
CA ALA A 185 5.12 3.06 2.75
C ALA A 185 4.22 1.97 3.34
N ILE A 186 2.90 1.98 3.06
CA ILE A 186 1.94 1.00 3.58
C ILE A 186 2.20 -0.38 2.97
N ASN A 187 2.17 -0.45 1.63
CA ASN A 187 2.33 -1.71 0.90
C ASN A 187 3.73 -1.85 0.27
N LYS A 188 4.61 -0.87 0.47
CA LYS A 188 5.97 -0.83 -0.12
C LYS A 188 5.92 -0.97 -1.65
N LYS A 189 4.94 -0.28 -2.24
CA LYS A 189 4.62 -0.26 -3.67
C LYS A 189 4.39 1.20 -4.07
N MET A 190 3.66 1.42 -5.16
CA MET A 190 3.19 2.75 -5.56
C MET A 190 1.71 2.90 -5.22
N ALA A 191 1.32 4.10 -4.80
CA ALA A 191 -0.07 4.52 -4.69
C ALA A 191 -0.45 5.42 -5.87
N PHE A 192 -1.74 5.37 -6.23
CA PHE A 192 -2.34 6.21 -7.27
C PHE A 192 -3.26 7.22 -6.59
N ILE A 193 -2.98 8.50 -6.79
CA ILE A 193 -3.71 9.61 -6.19
C ILE A 193 -4.42 10.36 -7.32
N GLN A 194 -5.74 10.48 -7.22
CA GLN A 194 -6.53 11.19 -8.20
C GLN A 194 -6.22 12.69 -8.19
N LYS A 195 -6.30 13.30 -9.38
CA LYS A 195 -5.89 14.68 -9.66
C LYS A 195 -6.47 15.70 -8.65
N GLY A 196 -7.72 15.53 -8.25
CA GLY A 196 -8.41 16.43 -7.31
C GLY A 196 -7.80 16.56 -5.92
N ASN A 197 -6.99 15.59 -5.46
CA ASN A 197 -6.43 15.60 -4.11
C ASN A 197 -5.05 16.30 -4.01
N MET A 198 -4.34 16.52 -5.12
CA MET A 198 -2.89 16.81 -5.11
C MET A 198 -2.47 18.13 -5.77
N LEU A 199 -3.33 18.71 -6.61
CA LEU A 199 -2.95 19.70 -7.65
C LEU A 199 -2.15 20.93 -7.19
N ASP A 200 -2.33 21.41 -5.96
CA ASP A 200 -1.83 22.76 -5.63
C ASP A 200 -0.52 22.82 -4.84
N ARG A 201 -0.14 21.79 -4.09
CA ARG A 201 1.03 21.87 -3.18
C ARG A 201 2.30 21.14 -3.62
N PHE A 202 2.20 20.09 -4.44
CA PHE A 202 3.35 19.22 -4.76
C PHE A 202 3.85 19.34 -6.20
N LEU A 203 3.09 20.01 -7.05
CA LEU A 203 3.47 20.24 -8.43
C LEU A 203 4.40 21.44 -8.52
N ALA A 204 5.64 21.17 -8.87
CA ALA A 204 6.51 22.22 -9.37
C ALA A 204 5.90 22.80 -10.67
N PRO A 205 5.98 24.13 -10.91
CA PRO A 205 5.33 24.80 -12.04
C PRO A 205 5.64 24.18 -13.41
N GLU A 206 6.85 23.68 -13.61
CA GLU A 206 7.30 22.98 -14.82
C GLU A 206 6.49 21.72 -15.11
N HIS A 207 6.10 20.97 -14.07
CA HIS A 207 5.29 19.77 -14.21
C HIS A 207 3.82 20.09 -14.42
N ARG A 208 3.32 21.25 -13.94
CA ARG A 208 1.97 21.73 -14.28
C ARG A 208 1.84 21.94 -15.79
N ALA A 209 2.86 22.50 -16.44
CA ALA A 209 2.84 22.75 -17.87
C ALA A 209 2.79 21.44 -18.70
N GLN A 210 3.53 20.41 -18.29
CA GLN A 210 3.52 19.10 -18.95
C GLN A 210 2.21 18.34 -18.72
N VAL A 211 1.66 18.39 -17.50
CA VAL A 211 0.32 17.87 -17.16
C VAL A 211 -0.77 18.57 -17.98
N ASN A 212 -0.68 19.88 -18.18
CA ASN A 212 -1.65 20.64 -18.98
C ASN A 212 -1.53 20.36 -20.49
N LYS A 213 -0.31 20.11 -21.00
CA LYS A 213 -0.09 19.68 -22.39
C LYS A 213 -0.64 18.27 -22.64
N ASN A 214 -0.40 17.33 -21.73
CA ASN A 214 -0.87 15.95 -21.85
C ASN A 214 -2.38 15.79 -21.59
N ASN A 215 -3.02 16.76 -20.94
CA ASN A 215 -4.45 16.75 -20.61
C ASN A 215 -5.36 17.49 -21.61
N LYS A 216 -4.86 17.96 -22.76
CA LYS A 216 -5.62 18.80 -23.70
C LYS A 216 -6.82 18.12 -24.42
N GLY A 217 -7.33 17.00 -23.90
CA GLY A 217 -8.48 16.27 -24.43
C GLY A 217 -9.22 15.37 -23.43
N ILE A 218 -8.93 15.45 -22.12
CA ILE A 218 -9.62 14.67 -21.08
C ILE A 218 -10.57 15.60 -20.32
N THR A 219 -11.85 15.52 -20.63
CA THR A 219 -12.90 16.28 -19.92
C THR A 219 -13.11 15.74 -18.51
N ASP A 220 -13.38 16.64 -17.57
CA ASP A 220 -13.54 16.37 -16.12
C ASP A 220 -14.59 15.30 -15.76
N GLU A 221 -15.45 14.93 -16.72
CA GLU A 221 -16.48 13.89 -16.57
C GLU A 221 -15.93 12.46 -16.57
N LYS A 222 -14.81 12.17 -17.25
CA LYS A 222 -14.23 10.81 -17.27
C LYS A 222 -13.46 10.45 -15.99
N SER A 223 -13.14 11.44 -15.15
CA SER A 223 -12.43 11.27 -13.88
C SER A 223 -13.32 10.83 -12.71
N LYS A 224 -14.65 10.86 -12.83
CA LYS A 224 -15.58 10.65 -11.69
C LYS A 224 -15.88 9.19 -11.37
N ASN A 225 -15.44 8.22 -12.17
CA ASN A 225 -15.95 6.85 -12.08
C ASN A 225 -14.88 5.75 -11.91
N ILE A 226 -13.96 5.89 -10.95
CA ILE A 226 -13.10 4.76 -10.55
C ILE A 226 -12.91 4.73 -9.02
N GLN A 227 -13.95 4.31 -8.30
CA GLN A 227 -13.78 3.70 -6.97
C GLN A 227 -13.40 2.23 -7.18
N GLY A 228 -12.10 1.97 -7.32
CA GLY A 228 -11.59 0.62 -7.45
C GLY A 228 -10.18 0.57 -6.92
N THR A 229 -9.99 -0.13 -5.80
CA THR A 229 -8.66 -0.56 -5.36
C THR A 229 -8.07 -1.43 -6.46
N ALA A 230 -7.16 -0.87 -7.27
CA ALA A 230 -6.43 -1.63 -8.27
C ALA A 230 -5.61 -2.70 -7.55
N LYS A 231 -6.12 -3.94 -7.55
CA LYS A 231 -5.35 -5.13 -7.20
C LYS A 231 -4.36 -5.38 -8.34
N THR A 232 -3.18 -4.78 -8.27
CA THR A 232 -2.11 -5.08 -9.23
C THR A 232 -1.55 -6.47 -8.89
N LYS A 233 -1.97 -7.50 -9.64
CA LYS A 233 -1.16 -8.72 -9.78
C LYS A 233 0.07 -8.32 -10.59
N GLN A 234 1.25 -8.34 -9.97
CA GLN A 234 2.50 -8.27 -10.70
C GLN A 234 2.83 -9.67 -11.20
N THR A 235 2.98 -9.77 -12.52
CA THR A 235 3.33 -10.96 -13.28
C THR A 235 4.75 -11.39 -12.94
N GLY A 236 4.91 -12.67 -12.66
CA GLY A 236 6.22 -13.29 -12.52
C GLY A 236 6.14 -14.64 -11.82
N GLU A 237 5.61 -15.66 -12.48
CA GLU A 237 6.05 -17.05 -12.34
C GLU A 237 5.37 -17.91 -13.42
N LYS A 238 6.17 -18.81 -14.01
CA LYS A 238 5.83 -19.64 -15.16
C LYS A 238 4.72 -20.63 -14.81
N GLU A 239 3.69 -20.70 -15.65
CA GLU A 239 2.75 -21.82 -15.65
C GLU A 239 3.52 -23.12 -15.89
N THR A 240 3.43 -24.05 -14.94
CA THR A 240 3.73 -25.46 -15.17
C THR A 240 2.40 -26.17 -15.29
N ASP A 241 2.20 -26.79 -16.46
CA ASP A 241 1.04 -27.60 -16.81
C ASP A 241 0.80 -28.71 -15.78
N ILE A 242 -0.39 -28.72 -15.18
CA ILE A 242 -0.95 -29.93 -14.58
C ILE A 242 -2.24 -30.27 -15.34
N LYS A 243 -2.10 -31.29 -16.18
CA LYS A 243 -3.20 -31.97 -16.89
C LYS A 243 -4.30 -32.37 -15.90
N GLN A 244 -5.50 -31.84 -16.11
CA GLN A 244 -6.73 -32.37 -15.54
C GLN A 244 -7.00 -33.75 -16.14
N LYS A 245 -6.94 -34.80 -15.31
CA LYS A 245 -7.61 -36.07 -15.60
C LYS A 245 -9.06 -35.93 -15.16
N SER A 246 -9.96 -35.97 -16.13
CA SER A 246 -11.40 -36.16 -15.96
C SER A 246 -11.68 -37.53 -15.31
N THR A 247 -12.39 -37.54 -14.18
CA THR A 247 -13.13 -38.71 -13.72
C THR A 247 -14.62 -38.39 -13.74
N ASN A 248 -15.22 -38.74 -14.87
CA ASN A 248 -16.65 -38.95 -15.01
C ASN A 248 -17.03 -40.28 -14.33
N ARG A 249 -18.09 -40.29 -13.51
CA ARG A 249 -19.21 -41.28 -13.45
C ARG A 249 -19.91 -41.28 -12.09
N PRO A 250 -21.15 -41.79 -11.99
CA PRO A 250 -22.36 -41.30 -12.66
C PRO A 250 -23.50 -41.10 -11.64
N LYS A 251 -24.60 -40.51 -12.09
CA LYS A 251 -25.88 -40.55 -11.35
C LYS A 251 -26.40 -41.98 -11.27
N VAL A 252 -26.72 -42.44 -10.06
CA VAL A 252 -27.98 -43.10 -9.70
C VAL A 252 -28.33 -42.66 -8.29
#